data_AF-A0A6G0W9Y3-F1
#
_entry.id   AF-A0A6G0W9Y3-F1
#
_cell.length_a   1.000
_cell.length_b   1.000
_cell.length_c   1.000
_cell.angle_alpha   90.00
_cell.angle_beta   90.00
_cell.angle_gamma   90.00
#
_symmetry.space_group_name_H-M   'P 1'
#
loop_
_entity.id
_entity.type
_entity.pdbx_description
1 polymer ?
#
loop_
_entity_poly.entity_id
_entity_poly.type
_entity_poly.pdbx_seq_one_letter_code
_entity_poly.pdbx_strand_id
1 'polypeptide(L)'
;MASVPQLWGRALDCVNTPLRKRLESALSLLEAPDPWTFLLSSPPIHGRSILSTASEVLKADNVDDIGVWCSLVAGAFVHLPPSHAEEGAVVRLLRKVGPYMTLLPVAIASASLFPPNDESMQTLLCETWETTTPGREFIWEGLVRAFNQVSRIPPSQARALSRCISILLRRDSLLIYQTDFQVLVDILVRESTDLEIQDPRRQSIAVVLQTCLESPVFIRSDLYRQHDLRIVVKQWREALTRDNPRNSTFRELAEVERALEQIQ
;
A
#
# COMPACT_ATOMS: atom_id res chain seq x y z
N MET A 1 15.96 0.48 -29.43
CA MET A 1 15.27 0.28 -28.14
C MET A 1 14.11 -0.68 -28.34
N ALA A 2 13.85 -1.58 -27.39
CA ALA A 2 12.68 -2.46 -27.45
C ALA A 2 11.40 -1.65 -27.20
N SER A 3 10.29 -2.03 -27.83
CA SER A 3 8.99 -1.38 -27.59
C SER A 3 8.36 -1.85 -26.27
N VAL A 4 7.47 -1.06 -25.68
CA VAL A 4 6.74 -1.43 -24.44
C VAL A 4 6.07 -2.82 -24.54
N PRO A 5 5.38 -3.18 -25.64
CA PRO A 5 4.85 -4.53 -25.81
C PRO A 5 5.93 -5.63 -25.79
N GLN A 6 7.09 -5.39 -26.42
CA GLN A 6 8.19 -6.35 -26.42
C GLN A 6 8.79 -6.53 -25.02
N LEU A 7 8.91 -5.43 -24.26
CA LEU A 7 9.39 -5.46 -22.89
C LEU A 7 8.45 -6.25 -21.98
N TRP A 8 7.14 -6.01 -22.07
CA TRP A 8 6.15 -6.81 -21.34
C TRP A 8 6.16 -8.28 -21.76
N GLY A 9 6.23 -8.56 -23.07
CA GLY A 9 6.33 -9.93 -23.57
C GLY A 9 7.51 -10.68 -22.96
N ARG A 10 8.68 -10.03 -22.85
CA ARG A 10 9.86 -10.60 -22.21
C ARG A 10 9.69 -10.74 -20.70
N ALA A 11 9.22 -9.68 -20.02
CA ALA A 11 9.05 -9.68 -18.56
C ALA A 11 8.08 -10.77 -18.08
N LEU A 12 7.04 -11.08 -18.87
CA LEU A 12 5.98 -12.01 -18.48
C LEU A 12 6.20 -13.45 -18.94
N ASP A 13 7.20 -13.71 -19.77
CA ASP A 13 7.55 -15.04 -20.24
C ASP A 13 8.38 -15.80 -19.19
N CYS A 14 7.68 -16.34 -18.19
CA CYS A 14 8.29 -17.13 -17.12
C CYS A 14 8.75 -18.53 -17.56
N VAL A 15 8.48 -18.95 -18.81
CA VAL A 15 8.81 -20.28 -19.32
C VAL A 15 10.11 -20.25 -20.10
N ASN A 16 10.26 -19.32 -21.05
CA ASN A 16 11.40 -19.33 -21.98
C ASN A 16 12.41 -18.20 -21.71
N THR A 17 12.05 -17.18 -20.92
CA THR A 17 12.94 -16.04 -20.65
C THR A 17 13.60 -16.17 -19.27
N PRO A 18 14.95 -16.24 -19.21
CA PRO A 18 15.69 -16.30 -17.94
C PRO A 18 15.35 -15.11 -17.02
N LEU A 19 15.38 -15.33 -15.70
CA LEU A 19 15.03 -14.34 -14.70
C LEU A 19 15.74 -12.98 -14.91
N ARG A 20 17.05 -13.02 -15.15
CA ARG A 20 17.85 -11.81 -15.42
C ARG A 20 17.30 -10.97 -16.57
N LYS A 21 16.89 -11.59 -17.69
CA LYS A 21 16.32 -10.87 -18.84
C LYS A 21 14.92 -10.32 -18.55
N ARG A 22 14.15 -11.01 -17.70
CA ARG A 22 12.86 -10.51 -17.19
C ARG A 22 13.07 -9.25 -16.34
N LEU A 23 14.07 -9.26 -15.45
CA LEU A 23 14.44 -8.12 -14.60
C LEU A 23 14.96 -6.93 -15.41
N GLU A 24 15.83 -7.15 -16.39
CA GLU A 24 16.29 -6.10 -17.32
C GLU A 24 15.11 -5.47 -18.08
N SER A 25 14.13 -6.29 -18.48
CA SER A 25 12.91 -5.81 -19.13
C SER A 25 12.00 -5.04 -18.16
N ALA A 26 11.88 -5.50 -16.92
CA ALA A 26 11.13 -4.82 -15.86
C ALA A 26 11.72 -3.43 -15.55
N LEU A 27 13.03 -3.33 -15.41
CA LEU A 27 13.71 -2.04 -15.22
C LEU A 27 13.42 -1.09 -16.38
N SER A 28 13.54 -1.58 -17.62
CA SER A 28 13.23 -0.79 -18.82
C SER A 28 11.75 -0.35 -18.88
N LEU A 29 10.83 -1.16 -18.34
CA LEU A 29 9.41 -0.79 -18.23
C LEU A 29 9.19 0.31 -17.20
N LEU A 30 9.86 0.25 -16.05
CA LEU A 30 9.75 1.26 -14.99
C LEU A 30 10.28 2.63 -15.43
N GLU A 31 11.23 2.64 -16.37
CA GLU A 31 11.77 3.87 -16.97
C GLU A 31 10.93 4.39 -18.15
N ALA A 32 9.95 3.61 -18.64
CA ALA A 32 9.13 4.01 -19.76
C ALA A 32 8.09 5.08 -19.34
N PRO A 33 7.72 6.03 -20.21
CA PRO A 33 6.73 7.07 -19.88
C PRO A 33 5.32 6.54 -19.59
N ASP A 34 4.90 5.50 -20.30
CA ASP A 34 3.59 4.86 -20.13
C ASP A 34 3.69 3.34 -20.36
N PRO A 35 4.22 2.59 -19.40
CA PRO A 35 4.32 1.14 -19.52
C PRO A 35 2.95 0.47 -19.31
N TRP A 36 1.99 1.12 -18.68
CA TRP A 36 0.78 0.47 -18.15
C TRP A 36 -0.33 0.32 -19.18
N THR A 37 -0.41 1.21 -20.17
CA THR A 37 -1.45 1.15 -21.23
C THR A 37 -1.50 -0.21 -21.95
N PHE A 38 -0.35 -0.85 -22.16
CA PHE A 38 -0.29 -2.18 -22.76
C PHE A 38 -1.02 -3.26 -21.93
N LEU A 39 -0.92 -3.20 -20.59
CA LEU A 39 -1.56 -4.16 -19.69
C LEU A 39 -3.09 -4.10 -19.76
N LEU A 40 -3.66 -2.92 -20.00
CA LEU A 40 -5.11 -2.74 -20.12
C LEU A 40 -5.67 -3.32 -21.41
N SER A 41 -4.84 -3.41 -22.46
CA SER A 41 -5.23 -3.84 -23.80
C SER A 41 -4.99 -5.32 -24.09
N SER A 42 -4.35 -6.05 -23.17
CA SER A 42 -3.85 -7.40 -23.42
C SER A 42 -4.63 -8.49 -22.65
N PRO A 43 -4.75 -9.73 -23.20
CA PRO A 43 -5.56 -10.81 -22.62
C PRO A 43 -5.10 -11.29 -21.22
N PRO A 44 -5.96 -12.00 -20.47
CA PRO A 44 -5.92 -12.05 -18.99
C PRO A 44 -4.77 -12.83 -18.31
N ILE A 45 -3.77 -13.33 -19.07
CA ILE A 45 -2.75 -14.26 -18.54
C ILE A 45 -1.63 -13.53 -17.74
N HIS A 46 -1.64 -12.20 -17.68
CA HIS A 46 -0.49 -11.43 -17.18
C HIS A 46 -0.28 -11.48 -15.66
N GLY A 47 -1.34 -11.49 -14.85
CA GLY A 47 -1.21 -11.42 -13.38
C GLY A 47 -0.46 -12.61 -12.77
N ARG A 48 -0.70 -13.83 -13.28
CA ARG A 48 -0.04 -15.05 -12.77
C ARG A 48 1.46 -15.05 -13.04
N SER A 49 1.89 -14.63 -14.24
CA SER A 49 3.32 -14.50 -14.55
C SER A 49 4.03 -13.48 -13.66
N ILE A 50 3.35 -12.36 -13.36
CA ILE A 50 3.88 -11.34 -12.46
C ILE A 50 4.12 -11.90 -11.07
N LEU A 51 3.11 -12.56 -10.49
CA LEU A 51 3.18 -13.15 -9.15
C LEU A 51 4.17 -14.33 -9.07
N SER A 52 4.23 -15.15 -10.13
CA SER A 52 5.18 -16.27 -10.19
C SER A 52 6.62 -15.77 -10.22
N THR A 53 6.92 -14.75 -11.01
CA THR A 53 8.25 -14.14 -11.05
C THR A 53 8.58 -13.47 -9.73
N ALA A 54 7.62 -12.79 -9.08
CA ALA A 54 7.84 -12.22 -7.75
C ALA A 54 8.26 -13.28 -6.73
N SER A 55 7.61 -14.44 -6.76
CA SER A 55 7.98 -15.60 -5.94
C SER A 55 9.37 -16.18 -6.24
N GLU A 56 9.87 -16.00 -7.46
CA GLU A 56 11.22 -16.45 -7.88
C GLU A 56 12.28 -15.44 -7.45
N VAL A 57 12.02 -14.15 -7.62
CA VAL A 57 12.90 -13.05 -7.20
C VAL A 57 13.12 -13.06 -5.69
N LEU A 58 12.07 -13.23 -4.89
CA LEU A 58 12.20 -13.35 -3.43
C LEU A 58 13.01 -14.59 -3.00
N LYS A 59 13.06 -15.66 -3.80
CA LYS A 59 13.88 -16.83 -3.51
C LYS A 59 15.36 -16.63 -3.86
N ALA A 60 15.64 -15.74 -4.82
CA ALA A 60 17.01 -15.43 -5.22
C ALA A 60 17.73 -14.55 -4.18
N ASP A 61 16.98 -13.91 -3.28
CA ASP A 61 17.47 -13.13 -2.13
C ASP A 61 18.43 -11.99 -2.54
N ASN A 62 18.19 -11.40 -3.72
CA ASN A 62 18.90 -10.22 -4.19
C ASN A 62 18.02 -8.98 -3.98
N VAL A 63 18.43 -8.09 -3.08
CA VAL A 63 17.65 -6.89 -2.69
C VAL A 63 17.35 -5.96 -3.86
N ASP A 64 18.29 -5.78 -4.79
CA ASP A 64 18.09 -4.90 -5.95
C ASP A 64 17.06 -5.50 -6.90
N ASP A 65 17.15 -6.79 -7.20
CA ASP A 65 16.20 -7.50 -8.06
C ASP A 65 14.80 -7.52 -7.43
N ILE A 66 14.71 -7.72 -6.11
CA ILE A 66 13.46 -7.63 -5.32
C ILE A 66 12.87 -6.23 -5.47
N GLY A 67 13.67 -5.18 -5.29
CA GLY A 67 13.24 -3.79 -5.43
C GLY A 67 12.67 -3.49 -6.82
N VAL A 68 13.37 -3.92 -7.88
CA VAL A 68 12.92 -3.75 -9.28
C VAL A 68 11.60 -4.47 -9.52
N TRP A 69 11.51 -5.76 -9.20
CA TRP A 69 10.32 -6.53 -9.51
C TRP A 69 9.10 -6.10 -8.67
N CYS A 70 9.28 -5.82 -7.38
CA CYS A 70 8.19 -5.34 -6.54
C CYS A 70 7.71 -3.95 -6.97
N SER A 71 8.58 -3.07 -7.46
CA SER A 71 8.14 -1.80 -8.07
C SER A 71 7.23 -2.04 -9.28
N LEU A 72 7.56 -3.04 -10.12
CA LEU A 72 6.72 -3.44 -11.25
C LEU A 72 5.38 -4.02 -10.78
N VAL A 73 5.36 -4.87 -9.74
CA VAL A 73 4.15 -5.43 -9.13
C VAL A 73 3.24 -4.31 -8.61
N ALA A 74 3.80 -3.36 -7.84
CA ALA A 74 3.09 -2.21 -7.28
C ALA A 74 2.42 -1.37 -8.37
N GLY A 75 3.14 -1.10 -9.48
CA GLY A 75 2.57 -0.39 -10.63
C GLY A 75 1.50 -1.23 -11.34
N ALA A 76 1.80 -2.48 -11.70
CA ALA A 76 0.91 -3.32 -12.48
C ALA A 76 -0.44 -3.57 -11.78
N PHE A 77 -0.45 -3.92 -10.50
CA PHE A 77 -1.68 -4.27 -9.77
C PHE A 77 -2.55 -3.06 -9.38
N VAL A 78 -2.05 -1.83 -9.57
CA VAL A 78 -2.90 -0.64 -9.56
C VAL A 78 -3.76 -0.55 -10.82
N HIS A 79 -3.25 -1.03 -11.96
CA HIS A 79 -3.89 -0.90 -13.26
C HIS A 79 -4.64 -2.18 -13.69
N LEU A 80 -4.22 -3.35 -13.21
CA LEU A 80 -4.87 -4.61 -13.50
C LEU A 80 -6.19 -4.77 -12.71
N PRO A 81 -7.24 -5.34 -13.32
CA PRO A 81 -8.45 -5.70 -12.59
C PRO A 81 -8.15 -6.71 -11.46
N PRO A 82 -8.85 -6.63 -10.31
CA PRO A 82 -8.63 -7.54 -9.18
C PRO A 82 -8.71 -9.04 -9.55
N SER A 83 -9.52 -9.39 -10.56
CA SER A 83 -9.64 -10.76 -11.08
C SER A 83 -8.34 -11.36 -11.61
N HIS A 84 -7.30 -10.55 -11.87
CA HIS A 84 -6.00 -11.01 -12.33
C HIS A 84 -5.07 -11.42 -11.18
N ALA A 85 -5.43 -11.11 -9.94
CA ALA A 85 -4.71 -11.55 -8.75
C ALA A 85 -5.22 -12.93 -8.32
N GLU A 86 -4.62 -14.01 -8.86
CA GLU A 86 -4.96 -15.38 -8.44
C GLU A 86 -4.73 -15.53 -6.94
N GLU A 87 -5.80 -15.72 -6.17
CA GLU A 87 -5.79 -15.75 -4.69
C GLU A 87 -4.66 -16.62 -4.13
N GLY A 88 -4.55 -17.87 -4.60
CA GLY A 88 -3.52 -18.79 -4.16
C GLY A 88 -2.09 -18.31 -4.48
N ALA A 89 -1.89 -17.58 -5.57
CA ALA A 89 -0.60 -16.99 -5.91
C ALA A 89 -0.26 -15.79 -5.02
N VAL A 90 -1.25 -14.95 -4.70
CA VAL A 90 -1.11 -13.83 -3.76
C VAL A 90 -0.75 -14.35 -2.37
N VAL A 91 -1.49 -15.33 -1.84
CA VAL A 91 -1.21 -15.93 -0.53
C VAL A 91 0.20 -16.52 -0.47
N ARG A 92 0.62 -17.27 -1.50
CA ARG A 92 1.99 -17.81 -1.58
C ARG A 92 3.07 -16.73 -1.61
N LEU A 93 2.78 -15.59 -2.23
CA LEU A 93 3.69 -14.46 -2.29
C LEU A 93 3.77 -13.77 -0.91
N LEU A 94 2.63 -13.44 -0.31
CA LEU A 94 2.56 -12.76 0.99
C LEU A 94 3.23 -13.55 2.13
N ARG A 95 3.24 -14.89 2.07
CA ARG A 95 3.99 -15.72 3.03
C ARG A 95 5.51 -15.55 2.98
N LYS A 96 6.05 -14.90 1.94
CA LYS A 96 7.48 -14.73 1.71
C LYS A 96 7.96 -13.30 1.83
N VAL A 97 7.06 -12.31 1.86
CA VAL A 97 7.46 -10.89 1.82
C VAL A 97 8.01 -10.40 3.15
N GLY A 98 7.65 -11.03 4.27
CA GLY A 98 7.98 -10.60 5.64
C GLY A 98 9.41 -10.10 5.81
N PRO A 99 10.45 -10.90 5.50
CA PRO A 99 11.85 -10.49 5.64
C PRO A 99 12.26 -9.25 4.84
N TYR A 100 11.49 -8.90 3.81
CA TYR A 100 11.77 -7.80 2.88
C TYR A 100 10.79 -6.63 3.02
N MET A 101 9.84 -6.68 3.97
CA MET A 101 8.79 -5.67 4.10
C MET A 101 9.30 -4.27 4.39
N THR A 102 10.50 -4.13 4.95
CA THR A 102 11.15 -2.83 5.18
C THR A 102 11.64 -2.17 3.88
N LEU A 103 11.69 -2.89 2.76
CA LEU A 103 11.92 -2.32 1.43
C LEU A 103 10.64 -1.65 0.92
N LEU A 104 10.72 -0.35 0.62
CA LEU A 104 9.57 0.43 0.14
C LEU A 104 8.80 -0.23 -1.01
N PRO A 105 9.45 -0.75 -2.09
CA PRO A 105 8.74 -1.41 -3.17
C PRO A 105 7.95 -2.65 -2.72
N VAL A 106 8.48 -3.41 -1.76
CA VAL A 106 7.85 -4.63 -1.26
C VAL A 106 6.59 -4.31 -0.47
N ALA A 107 6.66 -3.32 0.44
CA ALA A 107 5.50 -2.87 1.21
C ALA A 107 4.38 -2.35 0.30
N ILE A 108 4.71 -1.54 -0.70
CA ILE A 108 3.74 -1.01 -1.65
C ILE A 108 3.15 -2.14 -2.50
N ALA A 109 3.99 -3.00 -3.09
CA ALA A 109 3.53 -4.14 -3.89
C ALA A 109 2.57 -5.01 -3.10
N SER A 110 2.92 -5.33 -1.86
CA SER A 110 2.12 -6.11 -0.93
C SER A 110 0.76 -5.47 -0.65
N ALA A 111 0.72 -4.16 -0.39
CA ALA A 111 -0.52 -3.42 -0.20
C ALA A 111 -1.38 -3.31 -1.47
N SER A 112 -0.76 -3.25 -2.66
CA SER A 112 -1.44 -3.24 -3.95
C SER A 112 -2.19 -4.54 -4.24
N LEU A 113 -1.80 -5.66 -3.63
CA LEU A 113 -2.45 -6.96 -3.79
C LEU A 113 -3.75 -7.12 -2.98
N PHE A 114 -4.03 -6.22 -2.04
CA PHE A 114 -5.30 -6.24 -1.31
C PHE A 114 -6.42 -5.74 -2.22
N PRO A 115 -7.49 -6.51 -2.48
CA PRO A 115 -8.60 -6.04 -3.29
C PRO A 115 -9.42 -4.97 -2.55
N PRO A 116 -10.02 -3.95 -3.22
CA PRO A 116 -10.78 -2.89 -2.55
C PRO A 116 -12.12 -3.35 -1.97
N ASN A 117 -12.82 -4.28 -2.64
CA ASN A 117 -14.22 -4.61 -2.38
C ASN A 117 -14.44 -6.11 -2.15
N ASP A 118 -13.46 -6.79 -1.57
CA ASP A 118 -13.53 -8.23 -1.28
C ASP A 118 -13.03 -8.49 0.15
N GLU A 119 -13.94 -8.37 1.10
CA GLU A 119 -13.66 -8.54 2.54
C GLU A 119 -13.18 -9.95 2.90
N SER A 120 -13.67 -10.96 2.16
CA SER A 120 -13.28 -12.36 2.34
C SER A 120 -11.80 -12.53 1.99
N MET A 121 -11.39 -12.05 0.81
CA MET A 121 -9.99 -12.10 0.41
C MET A 121 -9.12 -11.21 1.32
N GLN A 122 -9.56 -9.99 1.67
CA GLN A 122 -8.82 -9.14 2.62
C GLN A 122 -8.55 -9.85 3.95
N THR A 123 -9.56 -10.54 4.50
CA THR A 123 -9.44 -11.33 5.73
C THR A 123 -8.40 -12.44 5.58
N LEU A 124 -8.48 -13.21 4.50
CA LEU A 124 -7.51 -14.28 4.19
C LEU A 124 -6.07 -13.74 4.07
N LEU A 125 -5.89 -12.59 3.44
CA LEU A 125 -4.56 -11.98 3.28
C LEU A 125 -3.99 -11.48 4.63
N CYS A 126 -4.83 -10.90 5.50
CA CYS A 126 -4.42 -10.52 6.85
C CYS A 126 -4.02 -11.75 7.68
N GLU A 127 -4.84 -12.79 7.71
CA GLU A 127 -4.55 -14.04 8.42
C GLU A 127 -3.26 -14.69 7.89
N THR A 128 -3.03 -14.60 6.58
CA THR A 128 -1.79 -15.07 5.95
C THR A 128 -0.57 -14.35 6.52
N TRP A 129 -0.61 -13.03 6.70
CA TRP A 129 0.48 -12.29 7.34
C TRP A 129 0.63 -12.59 8.83
N GLU A 130 -0.48 -12.66 9.56
CA GLU A 130 -0.48 -12.95 11.00
C GLU A 130 0.09 -14.33 11.34
N THR A 131 -0.10 -15.30 10.43
CA THR A 131 0.39 -16.68 10.58
C THR A 131 1.76 -16.93 9.93
N THR A 132 2.28 -15.98 9.14
CA THR A 132 3.63 -16.08 8.58
C THR A 132 4.65 -16.01 9.71
N THR A 133 5.65 -16.90 9.71
CA THR A 133 6.70 -16.91 10.73
C THR A 133 7.91 -16.05 10.34
N PRO A 134 8.47 -16.16 9.12
CA PRO A 134 9.66 -15.40 8.76
C PRO A 134 9.34 -13.91 8.55
N GLY A 135 10.01 -13.04 9.31
CA GLY A 135 9.92 -11.59 9.16
C GLY A 135 8.53 -11.01 9.41
N ARG A 136 7.71 -11.69 10.24
CA ARG A 136 6.37 -11.24 10.64
C ARG A 136 6.41 -9.89 11.33
N GLU A 137 7.41 -9.70 12.18
CA GLU A 137 7.68 -8.49 12.94
C GLU A 137 7.89 -7.26 12.04
N PHE A 138 8.37 -7.46 10.81
CA PHE A 138 8.66 -6.39 9.85
C PHE A 138 7.45 -5.99 9.00
N ILE A 139 6.33 -6.71 9.06
CA ILE A 139 5.18 -6.45 8.18
C ILE A 139 4.56 -5.09 8.49
N TRP A 140 4.20 -4.86 9.75
CA TRP A 140 3.63 -3.58 10.18
C TRP A 140 4.65 -2.46 10.06
N GLU A 141 5.88 -2.68 10.54
CA GLU A 141 6.97 -1.71 10.42
C GLU A 141 7.19 -1.27 8.96
N GLY A 142 7.20 -2.22 8.02
CA GLY A 142 7.35 -1.97 6.59
C GLY A 142 6.22 -1.12 6.01
N LEU A 143 4.97 -1.40 6.39
CA LEU A 143 3.82 -0.60 5.98
C LEU A 143 3.89 0.83 6.53
N VAL A 144 4.24 1.00 7.81
CA VAL A 144 4.39 2.32 8.44
C VAL A 144 5.55 3.10 7.81
N ARG A 145 6.69 2.46 7.55
CA ARG A 145 7.83 3.05 6.85
C ARG A 145 7.46 3.48 5.42
N ALA A 146 6.69 2.69 4.71
CA ALA A 146 6.19 3.05 3.38
C ALA A 146 5.22 4.23 3.43
N PHE A 147 4.32 4.23 4.42
CA PHE A 147 3.38 5.34 4.63
C PHE A 147 4.07 6.64 5.05
N ASN A 148 5.21 6.56 5.76
CA ASN A 148 6.07 7.72 6.03
C ASN A 148 6.63 8.39 4.76
N GLN A 149 6.54 7.73 3.59
CA GLN A 149 6.93 8.26 2.28
C GLN A 149 5.71 8.62 1.42
N VAL A 150 4.51 8.73 1.98
CA VAL A 150 3.26 8.95 1.23
C VAL A 150 3.30 10.17 0.31
N SER A 151 3.97 11.26 0.72
CA SER A 151 4.20 12.47 -0.07
C SER A 151 5.09 12.27 -1.30
N ARG A 152 5.79 11.13 -1.40
CA ARG A 152 6.74 10.81 -2.48
C ARG A 152 6.28 9.69 -3.41
N ILE A 153 5.15 9.06 -3.11
CA ILE A 153 4.60 7.97 -3.94
C ILE A 153 3.37 8.43 -4.72
N PRO A 154 3.02 7.75 -5.83
CA PRO A 154 1.79 8.00 -6.57
C PRO A 154 0.52 7.89 -5.71
N PRO A 155 -0.53 8.69 -5.96
CA PRO A 155 -1.78 8.62 -5.20
C PRO A 155 -2.46 7.25 -5.19
N SER A 156 -2.32 6.48 -6.27
CA SER A 156 -2.85 5.12 -6.35
C SER A 156 -2.17 4.16 -5.36
N GLN A 157 -0.85 4.29 -5.19
CA GLN A 157 -0.07 3.51 -4.23
C GLN A 157 -0.35 3.94 -2.79
N ALA A 158 -0.50 5.26 -2.55
CA ALA A 158 -0.96 5.79 -1.27
C ALA A 158 -2.33 5.22 -0.87
N ARG A 159 -3.27 5.10 -1.81
CA ARG A 159 -4.59 4.47 -1.56
C ARG A 159 -4.48 2.99 -1.24
N ALA A 160 -3.60 2.26 -1.92
CA ALA A 160 -3.36 0.85 -1.64
C ALA A 160 -2.80 0.66 -0.21
N LEU A 161 -1.79 1.45 0.16
CA LEU A 161 -1.22 1.47 1.51
C LEU A 161 -2.26 1.85 2.58
N SER A 162 -3.00 2.94 2.38
CA SER A 162 -4.00 3.40 3.35
C SER A 162 -5.06 2.33 3.61
N ARG A 163 -5.56 1.69 2.55
CA ARG A 163 -6.51 0.58 2.67
C ARG A 163 -5.92 -0.57 3.47
N CYS A 164 -4.70 -1.00 3.15
CA CYS A 164 -4.04 -2.11 3.83
C CYS A 164 -3.85 -1.82 5.34
N ILE A 165 -3.34 -0.64 5.68
CA ILE A 165 -3.17 -0.18 7.07
C ILE A 165 -4.53 -0.11 7.78
N SER A 166 -5.55 0.49 7.16
CA SER A 166 -6.89 0.57 7.74
C SER A 166 -7.51 -0.80 8.00
N ILE A 167 -7.33 -1.78 7.12
CA ILE A 167 -7.83 -3.14 7.34
C ILE A 167 -7.19 -3.75 8.58
N LEU A 168 -5.86 -3.64 8.73
CA LEU A 168 -5.15 -4.17 9.90
C LEU A 168 -5.59 -3.48 11.20
N LEU A 169 -5.77 -2.15 11.17
CA LEU A 169 -6.26 -1.37 12.33
C LEU A 169 -7.67 -1.79 12.75
N ARG A 170 -8.61 -1.95 11.80
CA ARG A 170 -9.99 -2.38 12.09
C ARG A 170 -10.06 -3.78 12.67
N ARG A 171 -9.15 -4.66 12.23
CA ARG A 171 -9.06 -6.04 12.71
C ARG A 171 -8.37 -6.16 14.07
N ASP A 172 -7.83 -5.07 14.59
CA ASP A 172 -6.99 -5.10 15.79
C ASP A 172 -5.83 -6.11 15.64
N SER A 173 -5.18 -6.08 14.48
CA SER A 173 -4.23 -7.12 14.06
C SER A 173 -3.08 -7.30 15.05
N LEU A 174 -2.70 -8.56 15.28
CA LEU A 174 -1.55 -8.96 16.11
C LEU A 174 -0.19 -8.55 15.54
N LEU A 175 -0.17 -7.90 14.36
CA LEU A 175 1.03 -7.33 13.75
C LEU A 175 1.33 -5.93 14.27
N ILE A 176 0.36 -5.28 14.92
CA ILE A 176 0.47 -3.88 15.32
C ILE A 176 1.10 -3.78 16.71
N TYR A 177 2.37 -3.40 16.74
CA TYR A 177 3.06 -3.07 17.98
C TYR A 177 2.71 -1.64 18.42
N GLN A 178 2.55 -1.44 19.73
CA GLN A 178 2.12 -0.15 20.29
C GLN A 178 3.07 1.00 19.93
N THR A 179 4.38 0.76 19.95
CA THR A 179 5.40 1.77 19.59
C THR A 179 5.28 2.17 18.12
N ASP A 180 5.10 1.22 17.22
CA ASP A 180 4.99 1.50 15.79
C ASP A 180 3.65 2.16 15.45
N PHE A 181 2.60 1.86 16.22
CA PHE A 181 1.34 2.58 16.13
C PHE A 181 1.49 4.06 16.53
N GLN A 182 2.23 4.37 17.60
CA GLN A 182 2.53 5.76 17.97
C GLN A 182 3.31 6.48 16.86
N VAL A 183 4.26 5.79 16.21
CA VAL A 183 4.96 6.32 15.02
C VAL A 183 4.00 6.60 13.87
N LEU A 184 3.01 5.73 13.62
CA LEU A 184 1.96 6.00 12.63
C LEU A 184 1.17 7.26 12.97
N VAL A 185 0.81 7.47 14.25
CA VAL A 185 0.12 8.69 14.70
C VAL A 185 0.99 9.93 14.44
N ASP A 186 2.29 9.87 14.73
CA ASP A 186 3.22 10.98 14.46
C ASP A 186 3.31 11.31 12.96
N ILE A 187 3.32 10.28 12.10
CA ILE A 187 3.26 10.45 10.65
C ILE A 187 1.95 11.12 10.22
N LEU A 188 0.82 10.70 10.77
CA LEU A 188 -0.49 11.28 10.43
C LEU A 188 -0.56 12.76 10.81
N VAL A 189 -0.07 13.14 11.99
CA VAL A 189 0.00 14.55 12.39
C VAL A 189 0.84 15.35 11.40
N ARG A 190 2.04 14.86 11.07
CA ARG A 190 2.99 15.54 10.18
C ARG A 190 2.47 15.66 8.74
N GLU A 191 2.02 14.56 8.14
CA GLU A 191 1.59 14.57 6.73
C GLU A 191 0.27 15.34 6.53
N SER A 192 -0.58 15.44 7.55
CA SER A 192 -1.80 16.27 7.51
C SER A 192 -1.49 17.78 7.44
N THR A 193 -0.33 18.21 7.95
CA THR A 193 0.14 19.60 7.88
C THR A 193 1.02 19.87 6.67
N ASP A 194 1.87 18.92 6.29
CA ASP A 194 2.92 19.12 5.28
C ASP A 194 2.40 19.09 3.83
N LEU A 195 1.40 18.25 3.53
CA LEU A 195 0.89 18.11 2.16
C LEU A 195 0.16 19.39 1.70
N GLU A 196 0.15 19.68 0.41
CA GLU A 196 -0.71 20.77 -0.11
C GLU A 196 -2.19 20.41 0.06
N ILE A 197 -3.05 21.40 0.30
CA ILE A 197 -4.48 21.18 0.61
C ILE A 197 -5.24 20.46 -0.51
N GLN A 198 -4.81 20.63 -1.77
CA GLN A 198 -5.41 20.00 -2.94
C GLN A 198 -4.73 18.68 -3.33
N ASP A 199 -3.74 18.24 -2.57
CA ASP A 199 -3.02 17.02 -2.87
C ASP A 199 -3.97 15.80 -2.78
N PRO A 200 -4.13 14.98 -3.83
CA PRO A 200 -5.03 13.83 -3.80
C PRO A 200 -4.67 12.77 -2.75
N ARG A 201 -3.43 12.76 -2.25
CA ARG A 201 -2.95 11.82 -1.21
C ARG A 201 -3.50 12.16 0.17
N ARG A 202 -3.98 13.38 0.38
CA ARG A 202 -4.65 13.79 1.62
C ARG A 202 -5.88 12.92 1.93
N GLN A 203 -6.57 12.39 0.92
CA GLN A 203 -7.66 11.43 1.14
C GLN A 203 -7.17 10.16 1.84
N SER A 204 -6.02 9.61 1.43
CA SER A 204 -5.41 8.44 2.08
C SER A 204 -5.03 8.71 3.53
N ILE A 205 -4.52 9.92 3.82
CA ILE A 205 -4.23 10.34 5.20
C ILE A 205 -5.52 10.38 6.03
N ALA A 206 -6.59 11.00 5.50
CA ALA A 206 -7.87 11.11 6.22
C ALA A 206 -8.49 9.74 6.54
N VAL A 207 -8.42 8.79 5.59
CA VAL A 207 -8.92 7.42 5.81
C VAL A 207 -8.15 6.69 6.92
N VAL A 208 -6.82 6.77 6.91
CA VAL A 208 -6.00 6.14 7.96
C VAL A 208 -6.22 6.84 9.30
N LEU A 209 -6.32 8.17 9.31
CA LEU A 209 -6.59 8.96 10.50
C LEU A 209 -7.92 8.58 11.15
N GLN A 210 -9.00 8.50 10.37
CA GLN A 210 -10.31 8.05 10.85
C GLN A 210 -10.17 6.65 11.49
N THR A 211 -9.59 5.71 10.73
CA THR A 211 -9.49 4.32 11.16
C THR A 211 -8.60 4.17 12.40
N CYS A 212 -7.56 4.99 12.52
CA CYS A 212 -6.69 5.04 13.68
C CYS A 212 -7.49 5.41 14.92
N LEU A 213 -8.28 6.49 14.87
CA LEU A 213 -9.10 6.95 15.99
C LEU A 213 -10.16 5.93 16.42
N GLU A 214 -10.76 5.23 15.46
CA GLU A 214 -11.76 4.18 15.71
C GLU A 214 -11.14 2.85 16.19
N SER A 215 -9.82 2.69 16.11
CA SER A 215 -9.16 1.42 16.41
C SER A 215 -9.05 1.15 17.92
N PRO A 216 -9.20 -0.12 18.37
CA PRO A 216 -8.91 -0.50 19.76
C PRO A 216 -7.46 -0.18 20.17
N VAL A 217 -6.52 -0.19 19.22
CA VAL A 217 -5.11 0.15 19.44
C VAL A 217 -4.96 1.59 19.96
N PHE A 218 -5.75 2.53 19.46
CA PHE A 218 -5.69 3.92 19.92
C PHE A 218 -6.07 4.08 21.38
N ILE A 219 -7.12 3.37 21.81
CA ILE A 219 -7.56 3.32 23.21
C ILE A 219 -6.45 2.73 24.09
N ARG A 220 -5.84 1.60 23.67
CA ARG A 220 -4.73 0.98 24.40
C ARG A 220 -3.44 1.81 24.40
N SER A 221 -3.32 2.77 23.48
CA SER A 221 -2.21 3.71 23.43
C SER A 221 -2.41 4.94 24.34
N ASP A 222 -3.39 4.89 25.25
CA ASP A 222 -3.80 6.02 26.10
C ASP A 222 -4.16 7.27 25.29
N LEU A 223 -4.81 7.06 24.13
CA LEU A 223 -5.22 8.12 23.23
C LEU A 223 -4.04 9.01 22.79
N TYR A 224 -2.92 8.38 22.45
CA TYR A 224 -1.66 9.06 22.13
C TYR A 224 -1.86 10.23 21.14
N ARG A 225 -1.46 11.45 21.55
CA ARG A 225 -1.60 12.70 20.78
C ARG A 225 -3.02 13.08 20.35
N GLN A 226 -4.07 12.62 21.06
CA GLN A 226 -5.46 12.98 20.76
C GLN A 226 -5.68 14.50 20.63
N HIS A 227 -5.06 15.30 21.50
CA HIS A 227 -5.17 16.75 21.46
C HIS A 227 -4.63 17.35 20.14
N ASP A 228 -3.45 16.90 19.72
CA ASP A 228 -2.81 17.38 18.48
C ASP A 228 -3.65 16.97 17.26
N LEU A 229 -4.18 15.75 17.25
CA LEU A 229 -5.06 15.27 16.18
C LEU A 229 -6.32 16.15 16.06
N ARG A 230 -6.94 16.54 17.19
CA ARG A 230 -8.08 17.48 17.18
C ARG A 230 -7.70 18.84 16.56
N ILE A 231 -6.54 19.38 16.93
CA ILE A 231 -6.05 20.66 16.37
C ILE A 231 -5.86 20.55 14.86
N VAL A 232 -5.15 19.52 14.41
CA VAL A 232 -4.82 19.30 13.00
C VAL A 232 -6.09 19.13 12.16
N VAL A 233 -7.05 18.33 12.62
CA VAL A 233 -8.33 18.11 11.91
C VAL A 233 -9.11 19.41 11.78
N LYS A 234 -9.20 20.20 12.85
CA LYS A 234 -9.85 21.51 12.82
C LYS A 234 -9.18 22.45 11.80
N GLN A 235 -7.86 22.58 11.86
CA GLN A 235 -7.09 23.44 10.93
C GLN A 235 -7.27 23.00 9.48
N TRP A 236 -7.24 21.69 9.24
CA TRP A 236 -7.41 21.13 7.90
C TRP A 236 -8.82 21.40 7.37
N ARG A 237 -9.87 21.23 8.19
CA ARG A 237 -11.24 21.57 7.79
C ARG A 237 -11.41 23.06 7.47
N GLU A 238 -10.85 23.94 8.30
CA GLU A 238 -10.86 25.39 8.05
C GLU A 238 -10.18 25.72 6.72
N ALA A 239 -9.02 25.10 6.43
CA ALA A 239 -8.33 25.28 5.15
C ALA A 239 -9.15 24.79 3.94
N LEU A 240 -9.74 23.59 4.01
CA LEU A 240 -10.59 23.06 2.93
C LEU A 240 -11.84 23.91 2.69
N THR A 241 -12.44 24.45 3.76
CA THR A 241 -13.62 25.31 3.66
C THR A 241 -13.32 26.61 2.91
N ARG A 242 -12.12 27.16 3.08
CA ARG A 242 -11.67 28.35 2.35
C ARG A 242 -11.38 28.07 0.88
N ASP A 243 -10.70 26.96 0.59
CA ASP A 243 -10.11 26.74 -0.73
C ASP A 243 -11.01 25.97 -1.68
N ASN A 244 -11.67 24.90 -1.21
CA ASN A 244 -12.54 24.07 -2.05
C ASN A 244 -13.46 23.13 -1.23
N PRO A 245 -14.69 23.55 -0.86
CA PRO A 245 -15.60 22.75 -0.06
C PRO A 245 -16.18 21.52 -0.80
N ARG A 246 -15.89 21.36 -2.11
CA ARG A 246 -16.28 20.17 -2.90
C ARG A 246 -15.18 19.12 -3.01
N ASN A 247 -14.03 19.34 -2.37
CA ASN A 247 -12.94 18.37 -2.35
C ASN A 247 -13.41 17.05 -1.70
N SER A 248 -13.09 15.91 -2.32
CA SER A 248 -13.51 14.58 -1.83
C SER A 248 -13.17 14.41 -0.36
N THR A 249 -11.95 14.84 0.04
CA THR A 249 -11.39 14.77 1.40
C THR A 249 -12.27 15.42 2.47
N PHE A 250 -13.15 16.34 2.09
CA PHE A 250 -14.09 16.97 3.02
C PHE A 250 -15.03 15.95 3.66
N ARG A 251 -15.43 14.91 2.90
CA ARG A 251 -16.29 13.83 3.42
C ARG A 251 -15.54 12.98 4.43
N GLU A 252 -14.32 12.56 4.11
CA GLU A 252 -13.51 11.75 5.02
C GLU A 252 -13.17 12.51 6.30
N LEU A 253 -12.88 13.81 6.24
CA LEU A 253 -12.65 14.61 7.45
C LEU A 253 -13.89 14.73 8.36
N ALA A 254 -15.09 14.79 7.78
CA ALA A 254 -16.32 14.80 8.58
C ALA A 254 -16.54 13.47 9.33
N GLU A 255 -16.01 12.35 8.84
CA GLU A 255 -15.96 11.09 9.59
C GLU A 255 -14.89 11.14 10.69
N VAL A 256 -13.71 11.70 10.41
CA VAL A 256 -12.64 11.88 11.40
C VAL A 256 -13.10 12.72 12.60
N GLU A 257 -13.82 13.81 12.35
CA GLU A 257 -14.35 14.66 13.42
C GLU A 257 -15.37 13.93 14.29
N ARG A 258 -16.27 13.15 13.66
CA ARG A 258 -17.22 12.30 14.40
C ARG A 258 -16.51 11.26 15.25
N ALA A 259 -15.45 10.63 14.74
CA ALA A 259 -14.63 9.72 15.52
C ALA A 259 -13.99 10.43 16.73
N LEU A 260 -13.46 11.64 16.57
CA LEU A 260 -12.91 12.43 17.68
C LEU A 260 -13.98 12.83 18.72
N GLU A 261 -15.21 13.10 18.30
CA GLU A 261 -16.32 13.43 19.20
C GLU A 261 -16.76 12.23 20.04
N GLN A 262 -16.64 11.01 19.53
CA GLN A 262 -17.01 9.78 20.25
C GLN A 262 -15.99 9.37 21.32
N ILE A 263 -14.76 9.87 21.25
CA ILE A 263 -13.65 9.56 22.18
C ILE A 263 -13.60 10.61 23.32
N GLN A 264 -14.76 11.09 23.78
CA GLN A 264 -14.88 12.03 24.91
C GLN A 264 -15.04 11.31 26.24
#